data_AF-A0A1F8HUJ3-F1
#
_entry.id   AF-A0A1F8HUJ3-F1
#
_cell.length_a   1.000
_cell.length_b   1.000
_cell.length_c   1.000
_cell.angle_alpha   90.00
_cell.angle_beta   90.00
_cell.angle_gamma   90.00
#
_symmetry.space_group_name_H-M   'P 1'
#
loop_
_entity.id
_entity.type
_entity.pdbx_description
1 polymer ?
#
loop_
_entity_poly.entity_id
_entity_poly.type
_entity_poly.pdbx_seq_one_letter_code
_entity_poly.pdbx_strand_id
1 'polypeptide(L)'
;MSKQITITAKYFSQYRHKLGFSKQADTKDFFGAKDITPAIDLNYIKLLNDRLYGIIDKINDIVAKEIKIDNLAAFKKEHIDRSLEIIKANNILPALNNQGRRPEQVYYSWMRGFVLSNYFLKALGLIFEVDTSSIDLIGDDDLKTAETFKRTPKADLEIKLNEKEKIRIEMQSGFTGINDIKQHKVLEAKRVFRDLGFHTLAIHFDLYNGQVAFVKLDEIGEDSVNWITRQQMEGQTVFNIEQNYFIWKITEKPMKYKEINFG
;
A
#
# COMPACT_ATOMS: atom_id res chain seq x y z
N MET A 1 53.57 1.60 -31.39
CA MET A 1 53.42 0.68 -30.24
C MET A 1 52.44 1.30 -29.27
N SER A 2 51.31 0.64 -28.98
CA SER A 2 50.37 1.14 -27.97
C SER A 2 50.94 0.89 -26.57
N LYS A 3 50.93 1.93 -25.71
CA LYS A 3 51.32 1.81 -24.31
C LYS A 3 50.26 0.97 -23.59
N GLN A 4 50.59 -0.26 -23.22
CA GLN A 4 49.72 -1.09 -22.40
C GLN A 4 49.95 -0.75 -20.92
N ILE A 5 48.92 -0.27 -20.24
CA ILE A 5 48.98 0.09 -18.81
C ILE A 5 48.27 -1.00 -18.01
N THR A 6 48.91 -1.46 -16.93
CA THR A 6 48.31 -2.40 -15.98
C THR A 6 47.60 -1.64 -14.86
N ILE A 7 46.28 -1.77 -14.79
CA ILE A 7 45.44 -1.17 -13.75
C ILE A 7 45.20 -2.21 -12.64
N THR A 8 45.40 -1.83 -11.37
CA THR A 8 45.34 -2.75 -10.22
C THR A 8 44.33 -2.27 -9.16
N ALA A 9 43.90 -3.18 -8.28
CA ALA A 9 43.05 -2.83 -7.13
C ALA A 9 43.71 -1.80 -6.19
N LYS A 10 45.05 -1.87 -6.04
CA LYS A 10 45.85 -0.89 -5.28
C LYS A 10 45.72 0.50 -5.87
N TYR A 11 45.78 0.63 -7.20
CA TYR A 11 45.56 1.90 -7.89
C TYR A 11 44.16 2.46 -7.58
N PHE A 12 43.10 1.64 -7.63
CA PHE A 12 41.75 2.10 -7.31
C PHE A 12 41.62 2.64 -5.89
N SER A 13 42.24 1.98 -4.90
CA SER A 13 42.25 2.44 -3.51
C SER A 13 43.00 3.76 -3.34
N GLN A 14 44.21 3.86 -3.92
CA GLN A 14 45.01 5.09 -3.88
C GLN A 14 44.32 6.27 -4.55
N TYR A 15 43.63 6.03 -5.66
CA TYR A 15 42.83 7.06 -6.34
C TYR A 15 41.71 7.59 -5.44
N ARG A 16 40.94 6.71 -4.79
CA ARG A 16 39.90 7.13 -3.83
C ARG A 16 40.47 7.91 -2.64
N HIS A 17 41.62 7.49 -2.11
CA HIS A 17 42.31 8.25 -1.07
C HIS A 17 42.74 9.65 -1.54
N LYS A 18 43.22 9.79 -2.79
CA LYS A 18 43.54 11.10 -3.37
C LYS A 18 42.32 11.99 -3.56
N LEU A 19 41.14 11.40 -3.77
CA LEU A 19 39.86 12.11 -3.76
C LEU A 19 39.38 12.49 -2.35
N GLY A 20 40.07 12.06 -1.28
CA GLY A 20 39.70 12.35 0.10
C GLY A 20 38.90 11.25 0.81
N PHE A 21 38.72 10.08 0.19
CA PHE A 21 37.88 9.01 0.73
C PHE A 21 38.68 7.75 1.07
N SER A 22 38.49 7.23 2.29
CA SER A 22 39.10 5.97 2.74
C SER A 22 38.24 4.74 2.45
N LYS A 23 36.92 4.92 2.26
CA LYS A 23 35.97 3.86 1.94
C LYS A 23 35.37 4.04 0.55
N GLN A 24 35.11 2.93 -0.13
CA GLN A 24 34.47 2.94 -1.45
C GLN A 24 33.02 3.45 -1.40
N ALA A 25 32.29 3.18 -0.31
CA ALA A 25 30.91 3.64 -0.14
C ALA A 25 30.83 5.17 -0.14
N ASP A 26 31.65 5.83 0.68
CA ASP A 26 31.69 7.29 0.79
C ASP A 26 32.00 7.97 -0.56
N THR A 27 32.92 7.40 -1.36
CA THR A 27 33.19 7.91 -2.73
C THR A 27 31.97 7.76 -3.64
N LYS A 28 31.23 6.64 -3.54
CA LYS A 28 30.00 6.42 -4.33
C LYS A 28 28.90 7.38 -3.91
N ASP A 29 28.77 7.62 -2.61
CA ASP A 29 27.76 8.50 -2.07
C ASP A 29 28.03 9.96 -2.47
N PHE A 30 29.28 10.43 -2.33
CA PHE A 30 29.68 11.76 -2.80
C PHE A 30 29.46 11.96 -4.30
N PHE A 31 29.92 11.03 -5.15
CA PHE A 31 29.69 11.13 -6.59
C PHE A 31 28.21 11.01 -6.97
N GLY A 32 27.41 10.34 -6.16
CA GLY A 32 25.96 10.24 -6.32
C GLY A 32 25.17 11.34 -5.62
N ALA A 33 25.84 12.31 -4.96
CA ALA A 33 25.24 13.32 -4.08
C ALA A 33 24.29 12.74 -3.01
N LYS A 34 24.52 11.49 -2.57
CA LYS A 34 23.70 10.79 -1.57
C LYS A 34 23.96 11.25 -0.14
N ASP A 35 25.06 11.96 0.08
CA ASP A 35 25.42 12.66 1.31
C ASP A 35 24.64 13.97 1.51
N ILE A 36 23.98 14.47 0.45
CA ILE A 36 23.10 15.63 0.52
C ILE A 36 21.67 15.16 0.78
N THR A 37 21.11 15.52 1.93
CA THR A 37 19.70 15.24 2.24
C THR A 37 18.81 16.37 1.69
N PRO A 38 17.93 16.12 0.72
CA PRO A 38 17.01 17.15 0.23
C PRO A 38 16.03 17.55 1.33
N ALA A 39 15.76 18.85 1.43
CA ALA A 39 14.71 19.35 2.31
C ALA A 39 13.33 18.85 1.83
N ILE A 40 12.45 18.56 2.79
CA ILE A 40 11.06 18.17 2.49
C ILE A 40 10.31 19.38 1.97
N ASP A 41 9.69 19.24 0.80
CA ASP A 41 8.89 20.27 0.16
C ASP A 41 7.43 20.18 0.61
N LEU A 42 7.09 20.97 1.63
CA LEU A 42 5.73 21.04 2.16
C LEU A 42 4.73 21.65 1.16
N ASN A 43 5.19 22.49 0.22
CA ASN A 43 4.30 23.03 -0.82
C ASN A 43 3.92 21.93 -1.80
N TYR A 44 4.86 21.05 -2.15
CA TYR A 44 4.57 19.89 -2.97
C TYR A 44 3.63 18.91 -2.26
N ILE A 45 3.82 18.66 -0.96
CA ILE A 45 2.86 17.85 -0.15
C ILE A 45 1.45 18.45 -0.21
N LYS A 46 1.30 19.77 -0.13
CA LYS A 46 0.00 20.43 -0.26
C LYS A 46 -0.65 20.14 -1.61
N LEU A 47 0.09 20.25 -2.71
CA LEU A 47 -0.43 19.92 -4.05
C LEU A 47 -0.85 18.44 -4.16
N LEU A 48 -0.12 17.54 -3.51
CA LEU A 48 -0.46 16.11 -3.45
C LEU A 48 -1.73 15.88 -2.63
N ASN A 49 -1.93 16.60 -1.51
CA ASN A 49 -3.18 16.54 -0.75
C ASN A 49 -4.36 17.11 -1.55
N ASP A 50 -4.19 18.24 -2.25
CA ASP A 50 -5.23 18.79 -3.15
C ASP A 50 -5.63 17.77 -4.22
N ARG A 51 -4.67 16.95 -4.70
CA ARG A 51 -4.97 15.83 -5.60
C ARG A 51 -5.79 14.73 -4.91
N LEU A 52 -5.50 14.38 -3.66
CA LEU A 52 -6.31 13.42 -2.89
C LEU A 52 -7.76 13.90 -2.74
N TYR A 53 -7.95 15.20 -2.44
CA TYR A 53 -9.27 15.83 -2.40
C TYR A 53 -10.02 15.61 -3.71
N GLY A 54 -9.40 15.96 -4.83
CA GLY A 54 -10.02 15.80 -6.15
C GLY A 54 -10.29 14.34 -6.54
N ILE A 55 -9.49 13.39 -6.08
CA ILE A 55 -9.75 11.95 -6.27
C ILE A 55 -11.00 11.53 -5.49
N ILE A 56 -11.11 11.90 -4.21
CA ILE A 56 -12.25 11.54 -3.37
C ILE A 56 -13.54 12.17 -3.86
N ASP A 57 -13.51 13.43 -4.28
CA ASP A 57 -14.68 14.10 -4.85
C ASP A 57 -15.17 13.35 -6.10
N LYS A 58 -14.26 13.01 -7.03
CA LYS A 58 -14.59 12.27 -8.26
C LYS A 58 -15.13 10.86 -8.00
N ILE A 59 -14.57 10.15 -7.04
CA ILE A 59 -15.05 8.81 -6.68
C ILE A 59 -16.45 8.91 -6.06
N ASN A 60 -16.64 9.82 -5.11
CA ASN A 60 -17.93 10.00 -4.44
C ASN A 60 -19.05 10.44 -5.39
N ASP A 61 -18.73 11.11 -6.49
CA ASP A 61 -19.69 11.47 -7.52
C ASP A 61 -20.25 10.25 -8.26
N ILE A 62 -19.42 9.22 -8.52
CA ILE A 62 -19.77 8.11 -9.40
C ILE A 62 -20.17 6.82 -8.68
N VAL A 63 -19.77 6.62 -7.43
CA VAL A 63 -20.10 5.38 -6.71
C VAL A 63 -21.59 5.24 -6.41
N ALA A 64 -22.01 4.01 -6.10
CA ALA A 64 -23.36 3.72 -5.65
C ALA A 64 -23.78 4.60 -4.46
N LYS A 65 -25.04 5.04 -4.46
CA LYS A 65 -25.57 5.99 -3.47
C LYS A 65 -25.37 5.50 -2.04
N GLU A 66 -25.48 4.20 -1.82
CA GLU A 66 -25.37 3.53 -0.53
C GLU A 66 -23.98 3.69 0.10
N ILE A 67 -22.93 3.81 -0.71
CA ILE A 67 -21.54 3.93 -0.21
C ILE A 67 -21.00 5.36 -0.28
N LYS A 68 -21.79 6.32 -0.75
CA LYS A 68 -21.39 7.73 -0.73
C LYS A 68 -21.19 8.20 0.71
N ILE A 69 -20.20 9.08 0.87
CA ILE A 69 -19.96 9.85 2.07
C ILE A 69 -20.82 11.11 2.02
N ASP A 70 -21.69 11.26 3.02
CA ASP A 70 -22.64 12.38 3.06
C ASP A 70 -21.94 13.72 3.35
N ASN A 71 -20.94 13.72 4.24
CA ASN A 71 -20.15 14.89 4.58
C ASN A 71 -18.70 14.75 4.11
N LEU A 72 -18.49 14.96 2.80
CA LEU A 72 -17.15 14.92 2.20
C LEU A 72 -16.17 15.91 2.83
N ALA A 73 -16.62 17.09 3.26
CA ALA A 73 -15.75 18.08 3.87
C ALA A 73 -15.17 17.57 5.20
N ALA A 74 -16.02 16.98 6.06
CA ALA A 74 -15.56 16.38 7.31
C ALA A 74 -14.63 15.19 7.06
N PHE A 75 -14.97 14.31 6.10
CA PHE A 75 -14.14 13.17 5.74
C PHE A 75 -12.73 13.59 5.30
N LYS A 76 -12.62 14.57 4.39
CA LYS A 76 -11.32 15.05 3.88
C LYS A 76 -10.50 15.70 5.00
N LYS A 77 -11.13 16.49 5.87
CA LYS A 77 -10.46 17.09 7.03
C LYS A 77 -9.90 16.03 7.99
N GLU A 78 -10.66 14.98 8.25
CA GLU A 78 -10.25 13.91 9.19
C GLU A 78 -9.18 12.99 8.60
N HIS A 79 -9.37 12.53 7.36
CA HIS A 79 -8.49 11.48 6.83
C HIS A 79 -7.31 12.00 6.01
N ILE A 80 -7.33 13.28 5.58
CA ILE A 80 -6.23 13.89 4.82
C ILE A 80 -5.50 14.91 5.68
N ASP A 81 -6.19 15.96 6.14
CA ASP A 81 -5.51 17.09 6.83
C ASP A 81 -5.00 16.67 8.20
N ARG A 82 -5.86 16.05 9.02
CA ARG A 82 -5.51 15.61 10.37
C ARG A 82 -4.39 14.56 10.33
N SER A 83 -4.43 13.64 9.35
CA SER A 83 -3.35 12.66 9.11
C SER A 83 -2.02 13.35 8.83
N LEU A 84 -1.98 14.37 7.97
CA LEU A 84 -0.76 15.13 7.70
C LEU A 84 -0.23 15.82 8.98
N GLU A 85 -1.12 16.42 9.78
CA GLU A 85 -0.70 17.06 11.02
C GLU A 85 -0.13 16.06 12.03
N ILE A 86 -0.69 14.85 12.12
CA ILE A 86 -0.14 13.78 12.98
C ILE A 86 1.24 13.35 12.46
N ILE A 87 1.41 13.13 11.15
CA ILE A 87 2.69 12.73 10.54
C ILE A 87 3.76 13.81 10.77
N LYS A 88 3.41 15.09 10.63
CA LYS A 88 4.31 16.22 10.90
C LYS A 88 4.69 16.30 12.37
N ALA A 89 3.71 16.21 13.27
CA ALA A 89 3.94 16.29 14.71
C ALA A 89 4.88 15.18 15.22
N ASN A 90 4.84 14.01 14.59
CA ASN A 90 5.69 12.86 14.95
C ASN A 90 6.97 12.75 14.11
N ASN A 91 7.30 13.77 13.31
CA ASN A 91 8.49 13.81 12.45
C ASN A 91 8.67 12.55 11.59
N ILE A 92 7.57 12.01 11.04
CA ILE A 92 7.57 10.78 10.25
C ILE A 92 8.08 11.04 8.83
N LEU A 93 7.81 12.22 8.25
CA LEU A 93 8.13 12.54 6.85
C LEU A 93 9.59 12.24 6.48
N PRO A 94 10.63 12.67 7.23
CA PRO A 94 12.02 12.38 6.85
C PRO A 94 12.37 10.89 6.83
N ALA A 95 11.68 10.07 7.63
CA ALA A 95 11.90 8.63 7.71
C ALA A 95 11.26 7.88 6.52
N LEU A 96 10.34 8.52 5.80
CA LEU A 96 9.69 7.91 4.64
C LEU A 96 10.67 7.74 3.49
N ASN A 97 11.17 6.53 3.34
CA ASN A 97 12.03 6.16 2.24
C ASN A 97 11.48 4.91 1.55
N ASN A 98 11.64 4.87 0.23
CA ASN A 98 11.43 3.63 -0.51
C ASN A 98 12.26 3.65 -1.79
N GLN A 99 13.36 2.89 -1.80
CA GLN A 99 14.18 2.66 -3.00
C GLN A 99 14.59 3.97 -3.68
N GLY A 100 15.01 4.98 -2.89
CA GLY A 100 15.43 6.28 -3.41
C GLY A 100 14.31 7.22 -3.84
N ARG A 101 13.03 6.83 -3.68
CA ARG A 101 11.91 7.76 -3.83
C ARG A 101 11.98 8.87 -2.78
N ARG A 102 11.58 10.07 -3.20
CA ARG A 102 11.47 11.22 -2.31
C ARG A 102 10.39 10.97 -1.23
N PRO A 103 10.60 11.42 0.01
CA PRO A 103 9.64 11.26 1.09
C PRO A 103 8.21 11.69 0.77
N GLU A 104 8.03 12.79 0.04
CA GLU A 104 6.72 13.33 -0.35
C GLU A 104 5.95 12.36 -1.27
N GLN A 105 6.66 11.64 -2.14
CA GLN A 105 6.07 10.64 -3.02
C GLN A 105 5.68 9.38 -2.24
N VAL A 106 6.49 8.98 -1.26
CA VAL A 106 6.20 7.85 -0.37
C VAL A 106 4.97 8.18 0.48
N TYR A 107 4.93 9.37 1.07
CA TYR A 107 3.78 9.94 1.78
C TYR A 107 2.53 9.87 0.91
N TYR A 108 2.56 10.41 -0.31
CA TYR A 108 1.38 10.43 -1.16
C TYR A 108 0.91 9.03 -1.57
N SER A 109 1.84 8.12 -1.85
CA SER A 109 1.49 6.73 -2.15
C SER A 109 0.78 6.06 -0.98
N TRP A 110 1.24 6.32 0.25
CA TRP A 110 0.65 5.79 1.47
C TRP A 110 -0.71 6.43 1.76
N MET A 111 -0.79 7.77 1.74
CA MET A 111 -2.03 8.51 1.95
C MET A 111 -3.14 8.11 0.98
N ARG A 112 -2.81 7.83 -0.28
CA ARG A 112 -3.80 7.29 -1.23
C ARG A 112 -4.41 5.98 -0.73
N GLY A 113 -3.58 5.01 -0.31
CA GLY A 113 -4.09 3.76 0.26
C GLY A 113 -4.93 4.02 1.51
N PHE A 114 -4.37 4.75 2.47
CA PHE A 114 -5.02 5.06 3.75
C PHE A 114 -6.39 5.74 3.58
N VAL A 115 -6.47 6.79 2.76
CA VAL A 115 -7.72 7.55 2.57
C VAL A 115 -8.78 6.69 1.88
N LEU A 116 -8.40 5.91 0.86
CA LEU A 116 -9.33 5.04 0.14
C LEU A 116 -9.81 3.87 1.01
N SER A 117 -8.93 3.32 1.83
CA SER A 117 -9.27 2.34 2.85
C SER A 117 -10.37 2.86 3.79
N ASN A 118 -10.20 4.08 4.32
CA ASN A 118 -11.21 4.70 5.17
C ASN A 118 -12.52 5.02 4.42
N TYR A 119 -12.41 5.43 3.15
CA TYR A 119 -13.57 5.73 2.30
C TYR A 119 -14.48 4.50 2.13
N PHE A 120 -13.90 3.33 1.87
CA PHE A 120 -14.68 2.11 1.60
C PHE A 120 -15.12 1.32 2.84
N LEU A 121 -14.85 1.80 4.07
CA LEU A 121 -15.36 1.16 5.29
C LEU A 121 -16.89 1.01 5.28
N LYS A 122 -17.61 2.02 4.78
CA LYS A 122 -19.08 1.96 4.61
C LYS A 122 -19.50 0.83 3.67
N ALA A 123 -18.74 0.59 2.59
CA ALA A 123 -18.98 -0.52 1.69
C ALA A 123 -18.76 -1.87 2.38
N LEU A 124 -17.71 -2.00 3.19
CA LEU A 124 -17.46 -3.22 3.97
C LEU A 124 -18.58 -3.52 4.96
N GLY A 125 -19.08 -2.51 5.69
CA GLY A 125 -20.24 -2.70 6.58
C GLY A 125 -21.47 -3.25 5.84
N LEU A 126 -21.74 -2.76 4.63
CA LEU A 126 -22.83 -3.27 3.79
C LEU A 126 -22.58 -4.69 3.26
N ILE A 127 -21.36 -4.97 2.78
CA ILE A 127 -20.97 -6.29 2.25
C ILE A 127 -21.10 -7.35 3.33
N PHE A 128 -20.53 -7.10 4.52
CA PHE A 128 -20.50 -8.08 5.60
C PHE A 128 -21.75 -8.05 6.49
N GLU A 129 -22.69 -7.14 6.23
CA GLU A 129 -23.90 -6.93 7.03
C GLU A 129 -23.57 -6.64 8.52
N VAL A 130 -22.54 -5.83 8.76
CA VAL A 130 -22.05 -5.44 10.10
C VAL A 130 -22.04 -3.92 10.27
N ASP A 131 -22.14 -3.45 11.51
CA ASP A 131 -21.89 -2.03 11.80
C ASP A 131 -20.41 -1.71 11.58
N THR A 132 -20.10 -0.57 10.94
CA THR A 132 -18.72 -0.14 10.72
C THR A 132 -17.91 0.01 12.01
N SER A 133 -18.54 0.29 13.15
CA SER A 133 -17.88 0.36 14.46
C SER A 133 -17.41 -1.00 14.98
N SER A 134 -17.84 -2.10 14.35
CA SER A 134 -17.45 -3.47 14.70
C SER A 134 -16.29 -4.00 13.86
N ILE A 135 -15.80 -3.20 12.90
CA ILE A 135 -14.63 -3.48 12.07
C ILE A 135 -13.39 -3.00 12.85
N ASP A 136 -12.59 -3.94 13.33
CA ASP A 136 -11.37 -3.66 14.09
C ASP A 136 -10.21 -3.34 13.11
N LEU A 137 -9.58 -2.18 13.25
CA LEU A 137 -8.34 -1.84 12.56
C LEU A 137 -7.18 -2.57 13.26
N ILE A 138 -6.68 -3.64 12.63
CA ILE A 138 -5.60 -4.47 13.21
C ILE A 138 -4.25 -4.26 12.52
N GLY A 139 -4.22 -3.53 11.40
CA GLY A 139 -2.99 -3.18 10.70
C GLY A 139 -2.02 -2.42 11.60
N ASP A 140 -0.72 -2.58 11.35
CA ASP A 140 0.31 -1.96 12.19
C ASP A 140 0.64 -0.51 11.75
N ASP A 141 -0.04 0.03 10.74
CA ASP A 141 0.15 1.38 10.18
C ASP A 141 -0.35 2.52 11.12
N ASP A 142 0.18 2.60 12.35
CA ASP A 142 -0.12 3.68 13.30
C ASP A 142 0.71 4.93 12.98
N LEU A 143 0.00 6.03 12.71
CA LEU A 143 0.52 7.37 12.44
C LEU A 143 1.24 8.04 13.62
N LYS A 144 1.18 7.45 14.82
CA LYS A 144 1.73 8.06 16.03
C LYS A 144 3.24 7.92 16.16
N THR A 145 3.88 6.95 15.51
CA THR A 145 5.35 6.82 15.58
C THR A 145 5.95 6.31 14.27
N ALA A 146 7.17 6.75 13.93
CA ALA A 146 7.91 6.22 12.79
C ALA A 146 8.27 4.73 12.94
N GLU A 147 8.33 4.23 14.18
CA GLU A 147 8.66 2.84 14.51
C GLU A 147 7.48 1.89 14.35
N THR A 148 6.25 2.39 14.54
CA THR A 148 5.00 1.68 14.21
C THR A 148 4.65 1.81 12.74
N PHE A 149 5.15 2.83 12.04
CA PHE A 149 5.06 2.96 10.58
C PHE A 149 5.94 1.92 9.85
N LYS A 150 5.69 0.63 10.11
CA LYS A 150 6.38 -0.51 9.50
C LYS A 150 5.44 -1.18 8.53
N ARG A 151 5.95 -1.47 7.33
CA ARG A 151 5.27 -2.36 6.39
C ARG A 151 5.23 -3.76 6.98
N THR A 152 4.09 -4.14 7.54
CA THR A 152 3.87 -5.51 7.99
C THR A 152 3.00 -6.27 6.99
N PRO A 153 3.16 -7.59 6.89
CA PRO A 153 2.30 -8.41 6.04
C PRO A 153 0.92 -8.64 6.66
N LYS A 154 0.69 -8.16 7.89
CA LYS A 154 -0.57 -8.28 8.62
C LYS A 154 -1.71 -7.66 7.80
N ALA A 155 -2.89 -8.26 7.92
CA ALA A 155 -4.12 -7.72 7.33
C ALA A 155 -4.48 -6.38 7.97
N ASP A 156 -5.24 -5.57 7.27
CA ASP A 156 -5.60 -4.21 7.70
C ASP A 156 -6.74 -4.24 8.73
N LEU A 157 -7.71 -5.13 8.53
CA LEU A 157 -8.94 -5.18 9.32
C LEU A 157 -9.28 -6.59 9.81
N GLU A 158 -10.04 -6.66 10.90
CA GLU A 158 -10.73 -7.86 11.36
C GLU A 158 -12.22 -7.56 11.47
N ILE A 159 -13.05 -8.43 10.89
CA ILE A 159 -14.51 -8.33 10.97
C ILE A 159 -15.03 -9.54 11.73
N LYS A 160 -15.84 -9.27 12.76
CA LYS A 160 -16.55 -10.30 13.52
C LYS A 160 -17.90 -10.53 12.85
N LEU A 161 -18.05 -11.68 12.17
CA LEU A 161 -19.31 -12.04 11.50
C LEU A 161 -20.37 -12.51 12.50
N ASN A 162 -19.92 -13.13 13.59
CA ASN A 162 -20.71 -13.50 14.76
C ASN A 162 -19.77 -13.70 15.97
N GLU A 163 -20.27 -14.20 17.10
CA GLU A 163 -19.46 -14.42 18.32
C GLU A 163 -18.28 -15.39 18.13
N LYS A 164 -18.32 -16.26 17.12
CA LYS A 164 -17.35 -17.34 16.90
C LYS A 164 -16.53 -17.18 15.63
N GLU A 165 -17.06 -16.49 14.63
CA GLU A 165 -16.48 -16.39 13.30
C GLU A 165 -15.87 -15.01 13.06
N LYS A 166 -14.60 -15.03 12.67
CA LYS A 166 -13.81 -13.86 12.34
C LYS A 166 -13.21 -14.03 10.96
N ILE A 167 -13.19 -12.95 10.20
CA ILE A 167 -12.50 -12.86 8.93
C ILE A 167 -11.54 -11.67 8.96
N ARG A 168 -10.33 -11.88 8.44
CA ARG A 168 -9.37 -10.79 8.24
C ARG A 168 -9.50 -10.24 6.84
N ILE A 169 -9.40 -8.93 6.72
CA ILE A 169 -9.49 -8.23 5.44
C ILE A 169 -8.16 -7.55 5.14
N GLU A 170 -7.58 -7.91 4.00
CA GLU A 170 -6.50 -7.17 3.36
C GLU A 170 -7.15 -6.23 2.33
N MET A 171 -7.11 -4.93 2.57
CA MET A 171 -7.75 -3.97 1.69
C MET A 171 -6.72 -3.34 0.75
N GLN A 172 -6.98 -3.47 -0.55
CA GLN A 172 -6.06 -2.95 -1.57
C GLN A 172 -6.78 -1.98 -2.49
N SER A 173 -6.09 -0.93 -2.90
CA SER A 173 -6.58 0.06 -3.87
C SER A 173 -5.63 0.12 -5.06
N GLY A 174 -6.11 -0.32 -6.22
CA GLY A 174 -5.42 -0.23 -7.50
C GLY A 174 -5.69 1.09 -8.22
N PHE A 175 -4.65 1.73 -8.75
CA PHE A 175 -4.77 3.05 -9.42
C PHE A 175 -4.31 3.05 -10.89
N THR A 176 -3.83 1.91 -11.40
CA THR A 176 -3.18 1.82 -12.73
C THR A 176 -3.72 0.68 -13.59
N GLY A 177 -4.74 -0.05 -13.12
CA GLY A 177 -5.26 -1.26 -13.77
C GLY A 177 -4.34 -2.48 -13.66
N ILE A 178 -3.21 -2.38 -12.95
CA ILE A 178 -2.39 -3.53 -12.59
C ILE A 178 -2.87 -4.04 -11.24
N ASN A 179 -3.39 -5.26 -11.23
CA ASN A 179 -4.07 -5.85 -10.08
C ASN A 179 -3.27 -7.06 -9.62
N ASP A 180 -2.40 -6.85 -8.64
CA ASP A 180 -1.45 -7.84 -8.16
C ASP A 180 -1.42 -7.86 -6.62
N ILE A 181 -1.39 -9.05 -6.03
CA ILE A 181 -1.26 -9.26 -4.58
C ILE A 181 0.15 -9.75 -4.28
N LYS A 182 0.85 -9.09 -3.35
CA LYS A 182 2.22 -9.48 -3.01
C LYS A 182 2.27 -10.85 -2.34
N GLN A 183 3.24 -11.67 -2.72
CA GLN A 183 3.38 -13.04 -2.19
C GLN A 183 3.41 -13.09 -0.65
N HIS A 184 4.08 -12.15 0.02
CA HIS A 184 4.15 -12.16 1.49
C HIS A 184 2.79 -11.95 2.17
N LYS A 185 1.83 -11.29 1.52
CA LYS A 185 0.45 -11.16 2.04
C LYS A 185 -0.28 -12.51 1.98
N VAL A 186 -0.08 -13.27 0.91
CA VAL A 186 -0.63 -14.63 0.76
C VAL A 186 0.00 -15.60 1.77
N LEU A 187 1.32 -15.54 1.95
CA LEU A 187 2.01 -16.39 2.93
C LEU A 187 1.56 -16.10 4.36
N GLU A 188 1.36 -14.82 4.71
CA GLU A 188 0.83 -14.44 6.02
C GLU A 188 -0.62 -14.91 6.21
N ALA A 189 -1.48 -14.77 5.20
CA ALA A 189 -2.84 -15.31 5.24
C ALA A 189 -2.88 -16.82 5.52
N LYS A 190 -2.06 -17.60 4.79
CA LYS A 190 -1.92 -19.05 5.03
C LYS A 190 -1.44 -19.37 6.43
N ARG A 191 -0.46 -18.60 6.94
CA ARG A 191 0.05 -18.73 8.30
C ARG A 191 -1.06 -18.50 9.33
N VAL A 192 -1.81 -17.41 9.17
CA VAL A 192 -2.93 -17.05 10.05
C VAL A 192 -4.03 -18.09 10.03
N PHE A 193 -4.40 -18.61 8.85
CA PHE A 193 -5.38 -19.67 8.74
C PHE A 193 -4.93 -20.95 9.46
N ARG A 194 -3.69 -21.37 9.25
CA ARG A 194 -3.13 -22.56 9.92
C ARG A 194 -3.04 -22.39 11.44
N ASP A 195 -2.60 -21.22 11.91
CA ASP A 195 -2.30 -21.00 13.33
C ASP A 195 -3.56 -20.62 14.15
N LEU A 196 -4.52 -19.92 13.55
CA LEU A 196 -5.70 -19.35 14.24
C LEU A 196 -7.05 -19.83 13.67
N GLY A 197 -7.08 -20.47 12.50
CA GLY A 197 -8.32 -20.87 11.82
C GLY A 197 -9.09 -19.72 11.16
N PHE A 198 -8.50 -18.52 11.05
CA PHE A 198 -9.17 -17.37 10.45
C PHE A 198 -8.83 -17.23 8.97
N HIS A 199 -9.85 -17.17 8.12
CA HIS A 199 -9.69 -16.84 6.70
C HIS A 199 -9.23 -15.39 6.53
N THR A 200 -8.45 -15.15 5.47
CA THR A 200 -8.05 -13.80 5.07
C THR A 200 -8.52 -13.51 3.66
N LEU A 201 -9.37 -12.49 3.52
CA LEU A 201 -9.91 -12.06 2.25
C LEU A 201 -9.22 -10.78 1.79
N ALA A 202 -8.62 -10.80 0.61
CA ALA A 202 -8.24 -9.57 -0.07
C ALA A 202 -9.46 -8.98 -0.78
N ILE A 203 -9.77 -7.72 -0.45
CA ILE A 203 -10.77 -6.91 -1.17
C ILE A 203 -10.00 -5.84 -1.92
N HIS A 204 -9.87 -6.04 -3.23
CA HIS A 204 -9.08 -5.18 -4.10
C HIS A 204 -9.99 -4.25 -4.92
N PHE A 205 -9.97 -2.97 -4.60
CA PHE A 205 -10.65 -1.91 -5.33
C PHE A 205 -9.78 -1.43 -6.49
N ASP A 206 -10.05 -1.90 -7.70
CA ASP A 206 -9.41 -1.39 -8.91
C ASP A 206 -10.12 -0.10 -9.36
N LEU A 207 -9.69 1.02 -8.80
CA LEU A 207 -10.26 2.35 -9.07
C LEU A 207 -10.00 2.83 -10.49
N TYR A 208 -9.00 2.26 -11.16
CA TYR A 208 -8.73 2.59 -12.56
C TYR A 208 -9.86 2.09 -13.47
N ASN A 209 -10.43 0.92 -13.18
CA ASN A 209 -11.50 0.31 -13.96
C ASN A 209 -12.88 0.33 -13.28
N GLY A 210 -12.98 0.79 -12.03
CA GLY A 210 -14.25 0.89 -11.29
C GLY A 210 -14.83 -0.46 -10.84
N GLN A 211 -13.97 -1.45 -10.60
CA GLN A 211 -14.34 -2.83 -10.26
C GLN A 211 -13.65 -3.29 -8.98
N VAL A 212 -14.21 -4.30 -8.32
CA VAL A 212 -13.73 -4.83 -7.04
C VAL A 212 -13.62 -6.34 -7.10
N ALA A 213 -12.44 -6.83 -6.72
CA ALA A 213 -12.15 -8.25 -6.61
C ALA A 213 -12.17 -8.73 -5.16
N PHE A 214 -12.61 -9.98 -4.99
CA PHE A 214 -12.62 -10.68 -3.71
C PHE A 214 -11.80 -11.96 -3.85
N VAL A 215 -10.69 -12.06 -3.11
CA VAL A 215 -9.73 -13.18 -3.23
C VAL A 215 -9.44 -13.76 -1.87
N LYS A 216 -9.80 -15.02 -1.62
CA LYS A 216 -9.40 -15.73 -0.40
C LYS A 216 -7.92 -16.07 -0.46
N LEU A 217 -7.11 -15.38 0.32
CA LEU A 217 -5.67 -15.47 0.23
C LEU A 217 -5.13 -16.81 0.72
N ASP A 218 -5.73 -17.36 1.77
CA ASP A 218 -5.32 -18.65 2.34
C ASP A 218 -5.59 -19.85 1.42
N GLU A 219 -6.49 -19.71 0.44
CA GLU A 219 -6.85 -20.75 -0.53
C GLU A 219 -6.03 -20.69 -1.84
N ILE A 220 -5.16 -19.70 -2.03
CA ILE A 220 -4.33 -19.59 -3.24
C ILE A 220 -3.31 -20.74 -3.31
N GLY A 221 -3.41 -21.59 -4.34
CA GLY A 221 -2.46 -22.68 -4.62
C GLY A 221 -1.04 -22.18 -4.90
N GLU A 222 -0.02 -22.91 -4.44
CA GLU A 222 1.39 -22.55 -4.70
C GLU A 222 1.81 -22.77 -6.15
N ASP A 223 1.11 -23.68 -6.84
CA ASP A 223 1.26 -24.04 -8.24
C ASP A 223 0.35 -23.24 -9.18
N SER A 224 -0.35 -22.23 -8.66
CA SER A 224 -1.23 -21.38 -9.46
C SER A 224 -0.45 -20.71 -10.61
N VAL A 225 -1.00 -20.80 -11.82
CA VAL A 225 -0.47 -20.13 -13.02
C VAL A 225 -0.49 -18.60 -12.90
N ASN A 226 -1.25 -18.06 -11.94
CA ASN A 226 -1.36 -16.62 -11.68
C ASN A 226 -0.18 -16.07 -10.86
N TRP A 227 0.72 -16.92 -10.36
CA TRP A 227 1.99 -16.47 -9.80
C TRP A 227 2.92 -15.98 -10.90
N ILE A 228 3.24 -14.69 -10.85
CA ILE A 228 4.09 -14.03 -11.84
C ILE A 228 5.19 -13.20 -11.19
N THR A 229 6.31 -13.08 -11.88
CA THR A 229 7.42 -12.23 -11.47
C THR A 229 7.35 -10.89 -12.21
N ARG A 230 7.12 -9.80 -11.49
CA ARG A 230 7.01 -8.45 -12.08
C ARG A 230 8.35 -7.73 -12.01
N GLN A 231 9.01 -7.53 -13.15
CA GLN A 231 10.24 -6.72 -13.22
C GLN A 231 10.03 -5.27 -12.76
N GLN A 232 8.85 -4.71 -13.04
CA GLN A 232 8.45 -3.37 -12.57
C GLN A 232 8.31 -3.29 -11.03
N MET A 233 8.21 -4.43 -10.35
CA MET A 233 8.25 -4.54 -8.88
C MET A 233 9.56 -5.16 -8.41
N GLU A 234 10.67 -4.82 -9.07
CA GLU A 234 12.02 -5.29 -8.74
C GLU A 234 12.17 -6.82 -8.76
N GLY A 235 11.41 -7.49 -9.63
CA GLY A 235 11.42 -8.94 -9.71
C GLY A 235 10.72 -9.63 -8.53
N GLN A 236 9.85 -8.93 -7.80
CA GLN A 236 8.99 -9.55 -6.81
C GLN A 236 7.99 -10.50 -7.45
N THR A 237 7.78 -11.64 -6.81
CA THR A 237 6.68 -12.56 -7.11
C THR A 237 5.38 -12.02 -6.54
N VAL A 238 4.37 -11.96 -7.38
CA VAL A 238 3.03 -11.50 -7.04
C VAL A 238 1.99 -12.44 -7.63
N PHE A 239 0.83 -12.50 -7.01
CA PHE A 239 -0.34 -13.18 -7.54
C PHE A 239 -1.13 -12.18 -8.39
N ASN A 240 -1.27 -12.44 -9.69
CA ASN A 240 -2.09 -11.63 -10.55
C ASN A 240 -3.57 -11.92 -10.33
N ILE A 241 -4.36 -10.88 -10.06
CA ILE A 241 -5.81 -11.01 -9.93
C ILE A 241 -6.42 -11.00 -11.35
N GLU A 242 -6.85 -12.15 -11.83
CA GLU A 242 -7.56 -12.29 -13.10
C GLU A 242 -9.01 -11.76 -13.03
N GLN A 243 -9.61 -11.53 -14.20
CA GLN A 243 -10.85 -10.77 -14.35
C GLN A 243 -12.08 -11.43 -13.68
N ASN A 244 -12.11 -12.75 -13.59
CA ASN A 244 -13.14 -13.54 -12.90
C ASN A 244 -13.23 -13.27 -11.38
N TYR A 245 -12.17 -12.78 -10.74
CA TYR A 245 -12.26 -12.36 -9.33
C TYR A 245 -13.04 -11.05 -9.15
N PHE A 246 -13.19 -10.24 -10.21
CA PHE A 246 -13.87 -8.95 -10.18
C PHE A 246 -15.38 -9.12 -10.39
N ILE A 247 -16.10 -9.20 -9.28
CA ILE A 247 -17.53 -9.55 -9.24
C ILE A 247 -18.43 -8.39 -8.81
N TRP A 248 -17.87 -7.24 -8.45
CA TRP A 248 -18.63 -6.06 -8.06
C TRP A 248 -18.10 -4.79 -8.76
N LYS A 249 -19.01 -3.91 -9.19
CA LYS A 249 -18.69 -2.58 -9.72
C LYS A 249 -19.00 -1.52 -8.67
N ILE A 250 -18.09 -0.59 -8.42
CA ILE A 250 -18.26 0.43 -7.35
C ILE A 250 -19.45 1.39 -7.59
N THR A 251 -19.94 1.44 -8.83
CA THR A 251 -21.12 2.23 -9.23
C THR A 251 -22.44 1.51 -8.97
N GLU A 252 -22.39 0.22 -8.61
CA GLU A 252 -23.54 -0.63 -8.31
C GLU A 252 -23.61 -0.92 -6.80
N LYS A 253 -24.80 -1.27 -6.31
CA LYS A 253 -25.01 -1.58 -4.89
C LYS A 253 -24.04 -2.69 -4.45
N PRO A 254 -23.38 -2.57 -3.27
CA PRO A 254 -22.52 -3.62 -2.77
C PRO A 254 -23.25 -4.96 -2.66
N MET A 255 -22.62 -6.01 -3.17
CA MET A 255 -23.08 -7.38 -2.98
C MET A 255 -22.88 -7.83 -1.53
N LYS A 256 -23.68 -8.79 -1.07
CA LYS A 256 -23.49 -9.33 0.29
C LYS A 256 -22.40 -10.38 0.29
N TYR A 257 -21.66 -10.49 1.40
CA TYR A 257 -20.61 -11.48 1.59
C TYR A 257 -21.10 -12.91 1.37
N LYS A 258 -22.32 -13.21 1.83
CA LYS A 258 -22.97 -14.52 1.66
C LYS A 258 -23.35 -14.86 0.21
N GLU A 259 -23.39 -13.85 -0.67
CA GLU A 259 -23.70 -14.01 -2.09
C GLU A 259 -22.42 -14.19 -2.93
N ILE A 260 -21.24 -14.01 -2.33
CA ILE A 260 -19.96 -14.19 -3.03
C ILE A 260 -19.71 -15.69 -3.20
N ASN A 261 -19.66 -16.13 -4.45
CA ASN A 261 -19.17 -17.45 -4.80
C ASN A 261 -17.66 -17.38 -5.02
N PHE A 262 -16.89 -18.05 -4.17
CA PHE A 262 -15.43 -18.05 -4.22
C PHE A 262 -14.84 -19.12 -5.17
N GLY A 263 -15.70 -19.91 -5.83
CA GLY A 263 -15.28 -21.04 -6.66
C GLY A 263 -15.24 -22.34 -5.87
#